data_AF-A0A2T0RM60-F1
#
_entry.id   AF-A0A2T0RM60-F1
#
_cell.length_a   1.000
_cell.length_b   1.000
_cell.length_c   1.000
_cell.angle_alpha   90.00
_cell.angle_beta   90.00
_cell.angle_gamma   90.00
#
_symmetry.space_group_name_H-M   'P 1'
#
loop_
_entity.id
_entity.type
_entity.pdbx_description
1 polymer ?
#
loop_
_entity_poly.entity_id
_entity_poly.type
_entity_poly.pdbx_seq_one_letter_code
_entity_poly.pdbx_strand_id
1 'polypeptide(L)' 'MHFDLIHALIVVAALVGTNIALSASGILGDEDKNRWSWKRFLAYFVVVFVINLIWPI' A
#
# COMPACT_ATOMS: atom_id res chain seq x y z
N MET A 1 20.07 -1.57 14.51
CA MET A 1 18.66 -1.76 14.90
C MET A 1 18.02 -0.45 15.36
N HIS A 2 18.23 0.67 14.65
CA HIS A 2 17.34 1.81 14.82
C HIS A 2 16.11 1.50 13.98
N PHE A 3 15.07 1.03 14.65
CA PHE A 3 13.75 0.88 14.05
C PHE A 3 13.34 2.27 13.61
N ASP A 4 13.40 2.56 12.31
CA ASP A 4 13.00 3.85 11.78
C ASP A 4 11.46 3.91 11.85
N LEU A 5 11.00 4.33 13.03
CA LEU A 5 9.60 4.43 13.39
C LEU A 5 8.86 5.37 12.43
N ILE A 6 9.57 6.35 11.87
CA ILE A 6 9.06 7.30 10.89
C ILE A 6 8.84 6.58 9.56
N HIS A 7 9.79 5.75 9.13
CA HIS A 7 9.62 4.89 7.95
C HIS A 7 8.41 3.98 8.07
N ALA A 8 8.29 3.28 9.21
CA ALA A 8 7.15 2.41 9.46
C ALA A 8 5.83 3.18 9.42
N LEU A 9 5.78 4.38 10.02
CA LEU A 9 4.59 5.23 10.01
C LEU A 9 4.22 5.67 8.59
N ILE A 10 5.19 6.10 7.78
CA ILE A 10 4.97 6.51 6.39
C ILE A 10 4.46 5.35 5.54
N VAL A 11 5.05 4.17 5.68
CA VAL A 11 4.62 2.96 4.96
C VAL A 11 3.19 2.60 5.33
N VAL A 12 2.85 2.60 6.63
CA VAL A 12 1.48 2.32 7.08
C VAL A 12 0.49 3.35 6.54
N ALA A 13 0.82 4.65 6.63
CA ALA A 13 -0.03 5.71 6.11
C ALA A 13 -0.26 5.57 4.59
N ALA A 14 0.78 5.23 3.83
CA ALA A 14 0.70 5.02 2.40
C ALA A 14 -0.12 3.77 2.03
N LEU A 15 0.01 2.67 2.77
CA LEU A 15 -0.81 1.47 2.56
C LEU A 15 -2.29 1.75 2.83
N VAL A 16 -2.60 2.46 3.93
CA VAL A 16 -4.00 2.85 4.25
C VAL A 16 -4.56 3.76 3.16
N GLY A 17 -3.80 4.80 2.76
CA GLY A 17 -4.20 5.70 1.68
C GLY A 17 -4.42 4.97 0.36
N THR A 18 -3.57 4.00 0.04
CA THR A 18 -3.70 3.17 -1.17
C THR A 18 -4.95 2.31 -1.14
N ASN A 19 -5.29 1.71 0.00
CA ASN A 19 -6.51 0.92 0.13
C ASN A 19 -7.77 1.79 -0.04
N ILE A 20 -7.74 3.01 0.50
CA ILE A 20 -8.82 4.00 0.32
C ILE A 20 -8.91 4.40 -1.16
N ALA A 21 -7.80 4.75 -1.80
CA ALA A 21 -7.76 5.12 -3.22
C ALA A 21 -8.24 3.99 -4.15
N LEU A 22 -7.86 2.73 -3.86
CA LEU A 22 -8.33 1.55 -4.59
C LEU A 22 -9.82 1.30 -4.41
N SER A 23 -10.33 1.53 -3.19
CA SER A 23 -11.76 1.38 -2.90
C SER A 23 -12.58 2.51 -3.53
N ALA A 24 -12.05 3.74 -3.53
CA ALA A 24 -12.70 4.92 -4.10
C ALA A 24 -12.66 4.95 -5.64
N SER A 25 -11.62 4.40 -6.27
CA SER A 25 -11.50 4.32 -7.73
C SER A 25 -12.37 3.24 -8.36
N GLY A 26 -13.05 2.40 -7.57
CA GLY A 26 -13.84 1.27 -8.08
C GLY A 26 -12.99 0.17 -8.74
N ILE A 27 -11.65 0.25 -8.64
CA ILE A 27 -10.73 -0.79 -9.14
C ILE A 27 -10.94 -2.11 -8.40
N LEU A 28 -11.33 -2.02 -7.13
CA LEU A 28 -11.83 -3.13 -6.33
C LEU A 28 -13.33 -3.25 -6.55
N GLY A 29 -13.74 -4.21 -7.38
CA GLY A 29 -15.15 -4.60 -7.49
C GLY A 29 -15.65 -5.28 -6.21
N ASP A 30 -16.97 -5.40 -6.05
CA ASP A 30 -17.58 -6.04 -4.87
C ASP A 30 -17.09 -7.49 -4.65
N GLU A 31 -16.71 -8.20 -5.73
CA GLU A 31 -16.12 -9.54 -5.68
C GLU A 31 -14.69 -9.57 -5.12
N ASP A 32 -13.92 -8.50 -5.35
CA ASP A 32 -12.53 -8.34 -4.90
C ASP A 32 -12.45 -7.82 -3.44
N LYS A 33 -13.56 -7.34 -2.89
CA LYS A 33 -13.61 -6.83 -1.51
C LYS A 33 -13.39 -7.93 -0.47
N ASN A 34 -13.83 -9.17 -0.79
CA ASN A 34 -13.81 -10.32 0.11
C ASN A 34 -12.83 -11.43 -0.31
N ARG A 35 -12.13 -11.28 -1.44
CA ARG A 35 -11.11 -12.21 -1.95
C ARG A 35 -9.74 -11.56 -2.05
N TRP A 36 -8.70 -12.39 -2.02
CA TRP A 36 -7.32 -11.95 -2.22
C TRP A 36 -7.17 -11.42 -3.65
N SER A 37 -7.19 -10.09 -3.80
CA SER A 37 -7.15 -9.42 -5.10
C SER A 37 -5.71 -9.14 -5.49
N TRP A 38 -5.28 -9.71 -6.62
CA TRP A 38 -3.95 -9.46 -7.20
C TRP A 38 -3.68 -7.96 -7.43
N LYS A 39 -4.73 -7.18 -7.70
CA LYS A 39 -4.65 -5.72 -7.89
C LYS A 39 -4.23 -5.01 -6.59
N ARG A 40 -4.78 -5.42 -5.44
CA ARG A 40 -4.39 -4.91 -4.12
C ARG A 40 -2.93 -5.24 -3.81
N PHE A 41 -2.52 -6.47 -4.10
CA PHE A 41 -1.13 -6.90 -3.90
C PHE A 41 -0.16 -6.07 -4.74
N LEU A 42 -0.44 -5.91 -6.04
CA LEU A 42 0.37 -5.11 -6.95
C LEU A 42 0.45 -3.65 -6.49
N ALA A 43 -0.68 -3.06 -6.09
CA ALA A 43 -0.71 -1.67 -5.63
C ALA A 43 0.12 -1.47 -4.35
N TYR A 44 0.00 -2.37 -3.38
CA TYR A 44 0.85 -2.32 -2.18
C TYR A 44 2.32 -2.54 -2.51
N PHE A 45 2.64 -3.45 -3.43
CA PHE A 45 4.01 -3.66 -3.89
C PHE A 45 4.60 -2.39 -4.52
N VAL A 46 3.87 -1.75 -5.43
CA VAL A 46 4.30 -0.49 -6.06
C VAL A 46 4.51 0.60 -5.02
N VAL A 47 3.60 0.75 -4.05
CA VAL A 47 3.71 1.77 -3.01
C VAL A 47 4.94 1.56 -2.14
N VAL A 48 5.14 0.34 -1.65
CA VAL A 48 6.32 -0.01 -0.84
C VAL A 48 7.58 0.15 -1.67
N PHE A 49 7.56 -0.25 -2.94
CA PHE A 49 8.69 -0.09 -3.86
C PHE A 49 9.05 1.39 -4.08
N VAL A 50 8.07 2.27 -4.30
CA VAL A 50 8.28 3.72 -4.46
C VAL A 50 8.86 4.33 -3.18
N ILE A 51 8.32 3.97 -2.02
CA ILE A 51 8.85 4.45 -0.73
C ILE A 51 10.30 3.99 -0.54
N ASN A 52 10.59 2.73 -0.86
CA ASN A 52 11.94 2.18 -0.76
C ASN A 52 12.90 2.77 -1.81
N LEU A 53 12.39 3.24 -2.96
CA LEU A 53 13.18 3.92 -3.98
C LEU A 53 13.57 5.34 -3.55
N ILE A 54 12.63 6.09 -2.97
CA ILE A 54 12.86 7.46 -2.49
C ILE A 54 13.77 7.44 -1.27
N TRP A 55 13.56 6.45 -0.41
CA TRP A 55 14.32 6.30 0.82
C TRP A 55 14.73 4.85 1.01
N PRO A 56 15.87 4.45 0.39
CA PRO A 56 16.47 3.16 0.59
C PRO A 56 17.15 3.15 1.96
N ILE A 57 16.46 2.60 2.95
CA ILE A 57 17.02 2.32 4.29
C ILE A 57 17.43 0.87 4.40
#